data_AF-A0A2V8YNE6-F1
#
_entry.id   AF-A0A2V8YNE6-F1
#
_cell.length_a   1.000
_cell.length_b   1.000
_cell.length_c   1.000
_cell.angle_alpha   90.00
_cell.angle_beta   90.00
_cell.angle_gamma   90.00
#
_symmetry.space_group_name_H-M   'P 1'
#
loop_
_entity.id
_entity.type
_entity.pdbx_description
1 polymer ?
#
loop_
_entity_poly.entity_id
_entity_poly.type
_entity_poly.pdbx_seq_one_letter_code
_entity_poly.pdbx_strand_id
1 'polypeptide(L)'
;MRAARSRRLSGDGVITSSVLAQFYQLGYKFCLRYLSWGEPPPEDLSDQEAADILNSGLALMPVQHTRDRGWSPNQSLGERYGQSAGANAQSVGFPAGVNVWCDLEGVNPSAPVQEVMDYCKAWHQAVNAAGYVPGVYVGSAAGLTGQQLYELPFEHYWRSPSDVPDIPTRGYQLLQLYPSISVNGIFIDIDVGQNDKLGGHPLWLRVGAGSLGSRGQR
;
A
#
# COMPACT_ATOMS: atom_id res chain seq x y z
N MET A 1 3.22 13.22 9.02
CA MET A 1 4.39 12.38 9.42
C MET A 1 5.15 11.98 8.16
N ARG A 2 6.48 11.81 8.20
CA ARG A 2 7.29 11.38 7.03
C ARG A 2 7.43 9.86 6.97
N ALA A 3 7.38 9.32 5.77
CA ALA A 3 7.54 7.91 5.49
C ALA A 3 8.36 7.63 4.25
N ALA A 4 8.88 6.41 4.21
CA ALA A 4 9.58 5.84 3.10
C ALA A 4 8.66 4.77 2.53
N ARG A 5 8.13 4.98 1.32
CA ARG A 5 7.72 3.83 0.51
C ARG A 5 8.97 3.38 -0.21
N SER A 6 9.49 2.23 0.14
CA SER A 6 10.37 1.55 -0.79
C SER A 6 9.49 1.02 -1.93
N ARG A 7 9.40 1.76 -3.05
CA ARG A 7 9.38 1.03 -4.32
C ARG A 7 10.67 0.23 -4.27
N ARG A 8 10.61 -1.10 -4.40
CA ARG A 8 11.79 -1.74 -4.98
C ARG A 8 11.93 -1.05 -6.33
N LEU A 9 12.88 -0.12 -6.43
CA LEU A 9 13.43 0.15 -7.73
C LEU A 9 14.03 -1.16 -8.18
N SER A 10 13.83 -1.45 -9.45
CA SER A 10 14.85 -2.12 -10.25
C SER A 10 16.25 -1.88 -9.68
N GLY A 11 16.77 -2.85 -8.93
CA GLY A 11 17.97 -2.68 -8.10
C GLY A 11 17.92 -3.60 -6.89
N ASP A 12 18.10 -4.90 -7.12
CA ASP A 12 18.07 -5.98 -6.14
C ASP A 12 18.89 -5.73 -4.86
N GLY A 13 18.21 -5.73 -3.71
CA GLY A 13 18.80 -5.81 -2.39
C GLY A 13 17.73 -5.97 -1.31
N VAL A 14 17.83 -7.03 -0.49
CA VAL A 14 17.00 -7.23 0.71
C VAL A 14 17.17 -6.03 1.65
N ILE A 15 16.07 -5.41 2.13
CA ILE A 15 16.17 -4.36 3.14
C ILE A 15 16.57 -5.02 4.47
N THR A 16 17.82 -4.86 4.87
CA THR A 16 18.34 -5.45 6.11
C THR A 16 17.82 -4.71 7.35
N SER A 17 17.76 -5.41 8.49
CA SER A 17 17.33 -4.82 9.77
C SER A 17 18.19 -3.61 10.21
N SER A 18 19.47 -3.57 9.83
CA SER A 18 20.35 -2.43 10.10
C SER A 18 19.96 -1.18 9.30
N VAL A 19 19.58 -1.35 8.03
CA VAL A 19 19.09 -0.24 7.20
C VAL A 19 17.73 0.25 7.70
N LEU A 20 16.84 -0.65 8.12
CA LEU A 20 15.53 -0.31 8.72
C LEU A 20 15.69 0.54 9.99
N ALA A 21 16.63 0.17 10.88
CA ALA A 21 16.94 0.96 12.06
C ALA A 21 17.46 2.37 11.72
N GLN A 22 18.28 2.50 10.66
CA GLN A 22 18.75 3.81 10.18
C GLN A 22 17.59 4.66 9.66
N PHE A 23 16.63 4.09 8.93
CA PHE A 23 15.41 4.81 8.52
C PHE A 23 14.64 5.34 9.73
N TYR A 24 14.43 4.50 10.76
CA TYR A 24 13.74 4.95 11.97
C TYR A 24 14.47 6.10 12.67
N GLN A 25 15.81 6.03 12.78
CA GLN A 25 16.66 7.07 13.36
C GLN A 25 16.63 8.39 12.55
N LEU A 26 16.51 8.31 11.23
CA LEU A 26 16.33 9.47 10.34
C LEU A 26 14.92 10.07 10.41
N GLY A 27 14.03 9.52 11.26
CA GLY A 27 12.71 10.08 11.54
C GLY A 27 11.59 9.53 10.66
N TYR A 28 11.86 8.52 9.83
CA TYR A 28 10.81 7.79 9.12
C TYR A 28 9.96 7.01 10.11
N LYS A 29 8.64 6.94 9.84
CA LYS A 29 7.67 6.34 10.78
C LYS A 29 6.87 5.18 10.23
N PHE A 30 6.76 5.06 8.92
CA PHE A 30 6.12 3.91 8.30
C PHE A 30 6.80 3.52 7.00
N CYS A 31 6.57 2.26 6.60
CA CYS A 31 6.99 1.64 5.37
C CYS A 31 5.77 1.12 4.61
N LEU A 32 5.80 1.22 3.29
CA LEU A 32 4.85 0.61 2.37
C LEU A 32 5.60 -0.44 1.55
N ARG A 33 5.11 -1.69 1.54
CA ARG A 33 5.76 -2.82 0.86
C ARG A 33 4.76 -3.62 0.04
N TYR A 34 5.26 -4.19 -1.04
CA TYR A 34 4.41 -4.83 -2.04
C TYR A 34 4.03 -6.26 -1.69
N LEU A 35 2.81 -6.61 -2.07
CA LEU A 35 2.27 -7.95 -2.18
C LEU A 35 1.98 -8.25 -3.64
N SER A 36 2.03 -9.53 -4.00
CA SER A 36 1.70 -9.98 -5.34
C SER A 36 0.19 -9.98 -5.55
N TRP A 37 -0.23 -9.74 -6.80
CA TRP A 37 -1.59 -10.00 -7.27
C TRP A 37 -1.84 -11.50 -7.58
N GLY A 38 -0.84 -12.35 -7.36
CA GLY A 38 -0.89 -13.81 -7.51
C GLY A 38 0.10 -14.48 -6.56
N GLU A 39 0.88 -15.45 -7.06
CA GLU A 39 1.97 -16.08 -6.29
C GLU A 39 3.06 -15.04 -5.96
N PRO A 40 3.50 -14.92 -4.70
CA PRO A 40 4.55 -13.98 -4.31
C PRO A 40 5.90 -14.36 -4.91
N PRO A 41 6.55 -13.45 -5.68
CA PRO A 41 7.93 -13.63 -6.07
C PRO A 41 8.86 -13.24 -4.89
N PRO A 42 10.15 -13.63 -4.89
CA PRO A 42 11.09 -13.37 -3.78
C PRO A 42 11.30 -11.89 -3.41
N GLU A 43 10.91 -10.96 -4.28
CA GLU A 43 11.11 -9.53 -4.15
C GLU A 43 9.99 -8.82 -3.36
N ASP A 44 8.85 -9.49 -3.25
CA ASP A 44 7.71 -9.04 -2.47
C ASP A 44 7.95 -9.22 -0.97
N LEU A 45 7.11 -8.58 -0.18
CA LEU A 45 7.18 -8.64 1.27
C LEU A 45 7.11 -10.10 1.75
N SER A 46 8.10 -10.50 2.55
CA SER A 46 8.06 -11.76 3.30
C SER A 46 7.59 -11.52 4.73
N ASP A 47 7.18 -12.59 5.42
CA ASP A 47 6.89 -12.59 6.86
C ASP A 47 8.10 -12.14 7.69
N GLN A 48 9.30 -12.62 7.33
CA GLN A 48 10.55 -12.22 7.98
C GLN A 48 10.86 -10.72 7.75
N GLU A 49 10.74 -10.22 6.52
CA GLU A 49 10.91 -8.79 6.24
C GLU A 49 9.87 -7.94 7.00
N ALA A 50 8.61 -8.38 7.06
CA ALA A 50 7.57 -7.69 7.83
C ALA A 50 7.93 -7.61 9.32
N ALA A 51 8.41 -8.72 9.91
CA ALA A 51 8.87 -8.75 11.30
C ALA A 51 10.07 -7.80 11.52
N ASP A 52 11.05 -7.79 10.61
CA ASP A 52 12.22 -6.91 10.68
C ASP A 52 11.82 -5.42 10.60
N ILE A 53 10.90 -5.05 9.71
CA ILE A 53 10.37 -3.69 9.60
C ILE A 53 9.72 -3.27 10.91
N LEU A 54 8.84 -4.11 11.45
CA LEU A 54 8.10 -3.81 12.68
C LEU A 54 9.05 -3.71 13.89
N ASN A 55 10.02 -4.61 13.99
CA ASN A 55 11.02 -4.61 15.07
C ASN A 55 11.97 -3.41 15.01
N SER A 56 12.14 -2.77 13.85
CA SER A 56 12.89 -1.52 13.72
C SER A 56 12.15 -0.29 14.29
N GLY A 57 10.86 -0.45 14.63
CA GLY A 57 9.99 0.63 15.12
C GLY A 57 9.19 1.35 14.03
N LEU A 58 9.34 0.95 12.76
CA LEU A 58 8.52 1.44 11.66
C LEU A 58 7.13 0.76 11.70
N ALA A 59 6.09 1.53 11.42
CA ALA A 59 4.80 0.96 11.06
C ALA A 59 4.83 0.42 9.62
N LEU A 60 3.93 -0.48 9.27
CA LEU A 60 3.93 -1.17 7.99
C LEU A 60 2.52 -1.21 7.38
N MET A 61 2.45 -0.97 6.07
CA MET A 61 1.24 -1.13 5.26
C MET A 61 1.56 -1.93 3.99
N PRO A 62 0.73 -2.92 3.63
CA PRO A 62 0.85 -3.66 2.38
C PRO A 62 0.16 -2.96 1.22
N VAL A 63 0.76 -3.03 0.04
CA VAL A 63 0.18 -2.57 -1.23
C VAL A 63 0.25 -3.70 -2.25
N GLN A 64 -0.84 -4.01 -2.96
CA GLN A 64 -0.77 -4.97 -4.05
C GLN A 64 -0.08 -4.32 -5.26
N HIS A 65 0.82 -5.05 -5.92
CA HIS A 65 1.35 -4.66 -7.22
C HIS A 65 0.24 -4.39 -8.25
N THR A 66 0.48 -3.41 -9.13
CA THR A 66 -0.27 -3.26 -10.37
C THR A 66 0.26 -4.18 -11.47
N ARG A 67 -0.46 -4.27 -12.58
CA ARG A 67 0.03 -4.91 -13.81
C ARG A 67 0.84 -3.92 -14.65
N ASP A 68 1.61 -4.45 -15.61
CA ASP A 68 2.33 -3.61 -16.56
C ASP A 68 1.40 -2.63 -17.28
N ARG A 69 1.93 -1.44 -17.59
CA ARG A 69 1.18 -0.36 -18.24
C ARG A 69 0.51 -0.86 -19.53
N GLY A 70 -0.75 -0.44 -19.73
CA GLY A 70 -1.59 -0.86 -20.83
C GLY A 70 -2.48 -2.06 -20.50
N TRP A 71 -2.57 -2.45 -19.23
CA TRP A 71 -3.44 -3.55 -18.80
C TRP A 71 -4.92 -3.16 -18.81
N SER A 72 -5.79 -4.13 -19.08
CA SER A 72 -7.24 -3.94 -19.12
C SER A 72 -7.89 -4.59 -17.88
N PRO A 73 -8.42 -3.80 -16.93
CA PRO A 73 -9.18 -4.32 -15.79
C PRO A 73 -10.50 -4.95 -16.24
N ASN A 74 -11.01 -5.83 -15.38
CA ASN A 74 -12.41 -6.26 -15.38
C ASN A 74 -12.78 -6.80 -14.00
N GLN A 75 -14.06 -7.10 -13.79
CA GLN A 75 -14.56 -7.63 -12.52
C GLN A 75 -13.83 -8.90 -12.04
N SER A 76 -13.63 -9.88 -12.93
CA SER A 76 -13.00 -11.17 -12.59
C SER A 76 -11.53 -11.01 -12.16
N LEU A 77 -10.81 -10.07 -12.76
CA LEU A 77 -9.46 -9.71 -12.32
C LEU A 77 -9.50 -9.04 -10.94
N GLY A 78 -10.48 -8.17 -10.70
CA GLY A 78 -10.65 -7.49 -9.41
C GLY A 78 -10.86 -8.47 -8.27
N GLU A 79 -11.78 -9.42 -8.45
CA GLU A 79 -12.06 -10.47 -7.47
C GLU A 79 -10.82 -11.31 -7.17
N ARG A 80 -10.17 -11.85 -8.23
CA ARG A 80 -8.99 -12.71 -8.07
C ARG A 80 -7.84 -11.98 -7.39
N TYR A 81 -7.51 -10.77 -7.84
CA TYR A 81 -6.39 -10.03 -7.29
C TYR A 81 -6.69 -9.56 -5.86
N GLY A 82 -7.92 -9.16 -5.56
CA GLY A 82 -8.31 -8.83 -4.19
C GLY A 82 -8.23 -10.03 -3.25
N GLN A 83 -8.62 -11.23 -3.72
CA GLN A 83 -8.44 -12.48 -2.97
C GLN A 83 -6.95 -12.76 -2.73
N SER A 84 -6.10 -12.64 -3.75
CA SER A 84 -4.65 -12.80 -3.61
C SER A 84 -4.04 -11.76 -2.67
N ALA A 85 -4.44 -10.49 -2.74
CA ALA A 85 -3.97 -9.45 -1.84
C ALA A 85 -4.33 -9.74 -0.38
N GLY A 86 -5.56 -10.19 -0.11
CA GLY A 86 -5.98 -10.62 1.23
C GLY A 86 -5.19 -11.83 1.73
N ALA A 87 -5.06 -12.88 0.91
CA ALA A 87 -4.31 -14.08 1.27
C ALA A 87 -2.82 -13.79 1.51
N ASN A 88 -2.20 -12.99 0.65
CA ASN A 88 -0.79 -12.61 0.76
C ASN A 88 -0.54 -11.67 1.96
N ALA A 89 -1.49 -10.78 2.28
CA ALA A 89 -1.40 -9.98 3.51
C ALA A 89 -1.46 -10.88 4.76
N GLN A 90 -2.32 -11.90 4.74
CA GLN A 90 -2.43 -12.85 5.84
C GLN A 90 -1.17 -13.69 5.98
N SER A 91 -0.60 -14.19 4.87
CA SER A 91 0.59 -15.05 4.90
C SER A 91 1.84 -14.35 5.44
N VAL A 92 1.94 -13.03 5.29
CA VAL A 92 3.05 -12.23 5.82
C VAL A 92 2.75 -11.64 7.22
N GLY A 93 1.62 -12.02 7.83
CA GLY A 93 1.32 -11.75 9.24
C GLY A 93 0.54 -10.46 9.52
N PHE A 94 -0.10 -9.83 8.54
CA PHE A 94 -0.98 -8.69 8.83
C PHE A 94 -2.28 -9.13 9.52
N PRO A 95 -2.66 -8.52 10.65
CA PRO A 95 -3.95 -8.76 11.28
C PRO A 95 -5.08 -8.05 10.54
N ALA A 96 -6.32 -8.50 10.75
CA ALA A 96 -7.51 -7.79 10.30
C ALA A 96 -7.56 -6.34 10.81
N GLY A 97 -8.25 -5.47 10.06
CA GLY A 97 -8.46 -4.06 10.43
C GLY A 97 -7.35 -3.09 10.01
N VAL A 98 -6.26 -3.56 9.39
CA VAL A 98 -5.27 -2.68 8.74
C VAL A 98 -5.65 -2.39 7.30
N ASN A 99 -5.13 -1.31 6.73
CA ASN A 99 -5.30 -1.05 5.31
C ASN A 99 -4.54 -2.06 4.44
N VAL A 100 -5.14 -2.44 3.32
CA VAL A 100 -4.46 -3.05 2.17
C VAL A 100 -4.75 -2.16 0.97
N TRP A 101 -3.71 -1.76 0.24
CA TRP A 101 -3.82 -0.78 -0.83
C TRP A 101 -3.86 -1.43 -2.23
N CYS A 102 -4.84 -1.05 -3.06
CA CYS A 102 -4.89 -1.38 -4.48
C CYS A 102 -4.07 -0.35 -5.26
N ASP A 103 -3.04 -0.78 -5.99
CA ASP A 103 -2.28 0.09 -6.90
C ASP A 103 -3.00 0.21 -8.26
N LEU A 104 -3.78 1.28 -8.41
CA LEU A 104 -4.53 1.58 -9.64
C LEU A 104 -3.74 2.56 -10.50
N GLU A 105 -2.91 2.04 -11.39
CA GLU A 105 -2.13 2.84 -12.35
C GLU A 105 -1.91 2.10 -13.67
N GLY A 106 -1.56 2.86 -14.71
CA GLY A 106 -1.18 2.29 -16.00
C GLY A 106 -2.30 1.55 -16.73
N VAL A 107 -3.57 1.87 -16.46
CA VAL A 107 -4.71 1.25 -17.15
C VAL A 107 -4.66 1.59 -18.64
N ASN A 108 -5.04 0.63 -19.48
CA ASN A 108 -5.22 0.82 -20.91
C ASN A 108 -6.17 2.01 -21.15
N PRO A 109 -5.77 3.06 -21.89
CA PRO A 109 -6.61 4.24 -22.11
C PRO A 109 -7.90 3.93 -22.89
N SER A 110 -7.98 2.77 -23.55
CA SER A 110 -9.19 2.28 -24.24
C SER A 110 -10.04 1.33 -23.38
N ALA A 111 -9.65 1.03 -22.14
CA ALA A 111 -10.48 0.23 -21.25
C ALA A 111 -11.80 0.96 -20.95
N PRO A 112 -12.95 0.28 -21.01
CA PRO A 112 -14.22 0.88 -20.60
C PRO A 112 -14.16 1.30 -19.13
N VAL A 113 -14.59 2.53 -18.83
CA VAL A 113 -14.65 3.06 -17.45
C VAL A 113 -15.37 2.09 -16.51
N GLN A 114 -16.46 1.48 -16.97
CA GLN A 114 -17.24 0.53 -16.18
C GLN A 114 -16.41 -0.69 -15.74
N GLU A 115 -15.55 -1.22 -16.62
CA GLU A 115 -14.68 -2.35 -16.30
C GLU A 115 -13.61 -1.98 -15.26
N VAL A 116 -13.11 -0.73 -15.30
CA VAL A 116 -12.21 -0.21 -14.26
C VAL A 116 -12.94 -0.11 -12.91
N MET A 117 -14.17 0.41 -12.91
CA MET A 117 -14.98 0.51 -11.69
C MET A 117 -15.35 -0.87 -11.14
N ASP A 118 -15.69 -1.83 -12.00
CA ASP A 118 -16.07 -3.18 -11.59
C ASP A 118 -14.88 -3.97 -11.06
N TYR A 119 -13.69 -3.80 -11.65
CA TYR A 119 -12.44 -4.29 -11.07
C TYR A 119 -12.24 -3.74 -9.65
N CYS A 120 -12.34 -2.42 -9.48
CA CYS A 120 -12.14 -1.77 -8.19
C CYS A 120 -13.14 -2.23 -7.12
N LYS A 121 -14.43 -2.36 -7.47
CA LYS A 121 -15.47 -2.84 -6.56
C LYS A 121 -15.23 -4.30 -6.15
N ALA A 122 -14.93 -5.17 -7.11
CA ALA A 122 -14.66 -6.58 -6.83
C ALA A 122 -13.41 -6.76 -5.97
N TRP A 123 -12.35 -6.00 -6.27
CA TRP A 123 -11.12 -5.99 -5.46
C TRP A 123 -11.40 -5.54 -4.03
N HIS A 124 -12.11 -4.43 -3.87
CA HIS A 124 -12.50 -3.91 -2.57
C HIS A 124 -13.28 -4.96 -1.77
N GLN A 125 -14.31 -5.57 -2.38
CA GLN A 125 -15.14 -6.58 -1.73
C GLN A 125 -14.32 -7.78 -1.25
N ALA A 126 -13.41 -8.29 -2.09
CA ALA A 126 -12.57 -9.42 -1.74
C ALA A 126 -11.61 -9.11 -0.57
N VAL A 127 -10.95 -7.95 -0.59
CA VAL A 127 -10.06 -7.53 0.50
C VAL A 127 -10.82 -7.26 1.80
N ASN A 128 -11.99 -6.65 1.71
CA ASN A 128 -12.88 -6.46 2.86
C ASN A 128 -13.36 -7.78 3.45
N ALA A 129 -13.71 -8.75 2.58
CA ALA A 129 -14.12 -10.10 3.01
C ALA A 129 -12.98 -10.87 3.71
N ALA A 130 -11.72 -10.57 3.38
CA ALA A 130 -10.54 -11.08 4.09
C ALA A 130 -10.29 -10.40 5.45
N GLY A 131 -11.10 -9.40 5.84
CA GLY A 131 -11.02 -8.70 7.12
C GLY A 131 -10.12 -7.47 7.14
N TYR A 132 -9.61 -7.05 5.98
CA TYR A 132 -8.78 -5.84 5.84
C TYR A 132 -9.63 -4.63 5.47
N VAL A 133 -9.06 -3.43 5.60
CA VAL A 133 -9.71 -2.17 5.22
C VAL A 133 -9.19 -1.73 3.85
N PRO A 134 -9.97 -1.84 2.76
CA PRO A 134 -9.46 -1.54 1.42
C PRO A 134 -9.13 -0.05 1.25
N GLY A 135 -7.95 0.24 0.70
CA GLY A 135 -7.56 1.56 0.23
C GLY A 135 -7.15 1.53 -1.24
N VAL A 136 -7.08 2.69 -1.87
CA VAL A 136 -6.65 2.81 -3.28
C VAL A 136 -5.54 3.84 -3.44
N TYR A 137 -4.47 3.44 -4.11
CA TYR A 137 -3.46 4.33 -4.67
C TYR A 137 -3.90 4.76 -6.06
N VAL A 138 -3.99 6.08 -6.27
CA VAL A 138 -4.39 6.68 -7.54
C VAL A 138 -3.13 7.13 -8.27
N GLY A 139 -2.69 6.29 -9.20
CA GLY A 139 -1.51 6.52 -10.03
C GLY A 139 -1.79 7.13 -11.39
N SER A 140 -0.73 7.30 -12.17
CA SER A 140 -0.86 7.82 -13.54
C SER A 140 -1.72 6.88 -14.38
N ALA A 141 -2.61 7.44 -15.20
CA ALA A 141 -3.53 6.67 -16.04
C ALA A 141 -4.37 5.65 -15.25
N ALA A 142 -4.90 6.04 -14.08
CA ALA A 142 -5.88 5.24 -13.33
C ALA A 142 -7.21 5.02 -14.08
N GLY A 143 -7.50 5.83 -15.11
CA GLY A 143 -8.67 5.67 -15.98
C GLY A 143 -10.01 6.12 -15.39
N LEU A 144 -10.00 6.72 -14.19
CA LEU A 144 -11.19 7.21 -13.50
C LEU A 144 -11.08 8.70 -13.14
N THR A 145 -12.21 9.38 -13.15
CA THR A 145 -12.34 10.74 -12.60
C THR A 145 -12.43 10.71 -11.06
N GLY A 146 -12.22 11.87 -10.42
CA GLY A 146 -12.38 12.00 -8.97
C GLY A 146 -13.76 11.59 -8.47
N GLN A 147 -14.82 11.98 -9.21
CA GLN A 147 -16.20 11.62 -8.87
C GLN A 147 -16.42 10.10 -8.94
N GLN A 148 -15.93 9.44 -10.00
CA GLN A 148 -16.02 7.99 -10.13
C GLN A 148 -15.23 7.26 -9.04
N LEU A 149 -14.06 7.78 -8.66
CA LEU A 149 -13.29 7.25 -7.53
C LEU A 149 -14.07 7.37 -6.21
N TYR A 150 -14.76 8.48 -5.99
CA TYR A 150 -15.55 8.71 -4.79
C TYR A 150 -16.85 7.88 -4.73
N GLU A 151 -17.39 7.48 -5.88
CA GLU A 151 -18.54 6.58 -5.98
C GLU A 151 -18.19 5.10 -5.72
N LEU A 152 -16.90 4.75 -5.78
CA LEU A 152 -16.42 3.44 -5.35
C LEU A 152 -16.46 3.31 -3.83
N PRO A 153 -16.53 2.08 -3.29
CA PRO A 153 -16.65 1.86 -1.84
C PRO A 153 -15.39 2.22 -1.02
N PHE A 154 -14.34 2.78 -1.63
CA PHE A 154 -13.12 3.14 -0.92
C PHE A 154 -13.33 4.35 0.00
N GLU A 155 -12.77 4.27 1.20
CA GLU A 155 -12.69 5.38 2.16
C GLU A 155 -11.26 5.85 2.42
N HIS A 156 -10.27 5.16 1.87
CA HIS A 156 -8.85 5.42 2.09
C HIS A 156 -8.16 5.65 0.75
N TYR A 157 -7.62 6.85 0.58
CA TYR A 157 -7.06 7.30 -0.70
C TYR A 157 -5.60 7.71 -0.54
N TRP A 158 -4.78 7.26 -1.47
CA TRP A 158 -3.36 7.57 -1.57
C TRP A 158 -3.05 8.18 -2.94
N ARG A 159 -2.48 9.38 -2.94
CA ARG A 159 -2.15 10.13 -4.16
C ARG A 159 -0.75 9.81 -4.66
N SER A 160 -0.60 9.53 -5.94
CA SER A 160 0.70 9.54 -6.62
C SER A 160 1.26 10.96 -6.81
N PRO A 161 2.53 11.13 -7.23
CA PRO A 161 3.07 12.45 -7.56
C PRO A 161 2.65 12.92 -8.96
N SER A 162 1.94 12.08 -9.74
CA SER A 162 1.47 12.44 -11.08
C SER A 162 0.30 13.43 -11.04
N ASP A 163 -0.10 13.91 -12.22
CA ASP A 163 -1.38 14.60 -12.39
C ASP A 163 -2.52 13.57 -12.32
N VAL A 164 -3.19 13.53 -11.17
CA VAL A 164 -4.29 12.63 -10.84
C VAL A 164 -5.42 13.44 -10.22
N PRO A 165 -6.69 13.05 -10.43
CA PRO A 165 -7.83 13.84 -9.98
C PRO A 165 -7.85 14.00 -8.46
N ASP A 166 -8.44 15.09 -7.98
CA ASP A 166 -8.82 15.19 -6.57
C ASP A 166 -9.97 14.24 -6.25
N ILE A 167 -10.01 13.71 -5.02
CA ILE A 167 -11.18 12.98 -4.51
C ILE A 167 -12.15 13.99 -3.93
N PRO A 168 -13.33 14.21 -4.55
CA PRO A 168 -14.30 15.18 -4.05
C PRO A 168 -14.72 14.81 -2.64
N THR A 169 -15.02 15.83 -1.83
CA THR A 169 -15.46 15.71 -0.42
C THR A 169 -14.40 15.18 0.55
N ARG A 170 -13.75 14.04 0.28
CA ARG A 170 -12.85 13.36 1.21
C ARG A 170 -11.38 13.75 1.03
N GLY A 171 -10.85 13.77 -0.19
CA GLY A 171 -9.42 13.98 -0.42
C GLY A 171 -8.56 12.78 -0.03
N TYR A 172 -7.25 13.01 0.15
CA TYR A 172 -6.23 11.97 0.32
C TYR A 172 -5.66 11.90 1.74
N GLN A 173 -5.33 10.68 2.18
CA GLN A 173 -4.73 10.38 3.49
C GLN A 173 -3.21 10.12 3.39
N LEU A 174 -2.76 9.61 2.23
CA LEU A 174 -1.35 9.46 1.89
C LEU A 174 -1.03 10.27 0.64
N LEU A 175 0.14 10.89 0.62
CA LEU A 175 0.67 11.59 -0.54
C LEU A 175 2.08 11.08 -0.83
N GLN A 176 2.27 10.53 -2.03
CA GLN A 176 3.60 10.24 -2.54
C GLN A 176 4.22 11.52 -3.12
N LEU A 177 5.45 11.80 -2.70
CA LEU A 177 6.20 12.97 -3.11
C LEU A 177 7.17 12.64 -4.26
N TYR A 178 7.50 13.68 -5.02
CA TYR A 178 8.58 13.66 -6.01
C TYR A 178 9.72 14.57 -5.54
N PRO A 179 10.99 14.26 -5.86
CA PRO A 179 11.44 13.03 -6.51
C PRO A 179 11.55 11.88 -5.52
N SER A 180 11.60 10.67 -6.06
CA SER A 180 12.18 9.53 -5.37
C SER A 180 13.67 9.80 -5.08
N ILE A 181 14.20 9.26 -3.98
CA ILE A 181 15.56 9.56 -3.51
C ILE A 181 16.29 8.30 -3.06
N SER A 182 17.63 8.36 -3.03
CA SER A 182 18.44 7.31 -2.39
C SER A 182 18.76 7.67 -0.94
N VAL A 183 18.43 6.77 -0.01
CA VAL A 183 18.70 6.89 1.42
C VAL A 183 19.27 5.57 1.91
N ASN A 184 20.39 5.61 2.65
CA ASN A 184 21.05 4.41 3.16
C ASN A 184 21.35 3.35 2.08
N GLY A 185 21.66 3.80 0.86
CA GLY A 185 21.92 2.91 -0.29
C GLY A 185 20.69 2.30 -0.94
N ILE A 186 19.48 2.67 -0.51
CA ILE A 186 18.21 2.19 -1.07
C ILE A 186 17.49 3.35 -1.75
N PHE A 187 17.02 3.13 -2.97
CA PHE A 187 16.17 4.10 -3.66
C PHE A 187 14.71 3.90 -3.23
N ILE A 188 14.08 4.98 -2.78
CA ILE A 188 12.75 4.99 -2.20
C ILE A 188 11.91 6.11 -2.79
N ASP A 189 10.60 5.95 -2.74
CA ASP A 189 9.69 7.09 -2.76
C ASP A 189 9.44 7.59 -1.35
N ILE A 190 9.23 8.89 -1.24
CA ILE A 190 8.85 9.50 0.03
C ILE A 190 7.34 9.62 0.07
N ASP A 191 6.75 9.17 1.16
CA ASP A 191 5.32 9.29 1.40
C ASP A 191 5.08 10.11 2.67
N VAL A 192 3.97 10.84 2.70
CA VAL A 192 3.54 11.57 3.90
C VAL A 192 2.11 11.22 4.23
N GLY A 193 1.87 10.94 5.50
CA GLY A 193 0.54 10.74 6.06
C GLY A 193 -0.05 12.06 6.56
N GLN A 194 -1.34 12.25 6.27
CA GLN A 194 -2.18 13.34 6.73
C GLN A 194 -3.59 12.83 7.01
N ASN A 195 -4.40 13.64 7.68
CA ASN A 195 -5.83 13.39 7.73
C ASN A 195 -6.47 13.85 6.42
N ASP A 196 -7.47 13.11 5.95
CA ASP A 196 -8.33 13.56 4.87
C ASP A 196 -9.33 14.64 5.38
N LYS A 197 -10.12 15.21 4.47
CA LYS A 197 -11.08 16.29 4.76
C LYS A 197 -12.24 15.83 5.66
N LEU A 198 -12.44 14.53 5.82
CA LEU A 198 -13.43 13.94 6.73
C LEU A 198 -12.80 13.44 8.04
N GLY A 199 -11.50 13.67 8.24
CA GLY A 199 -10.76 13.26 9.44
C GLY A 199 -10.24 11.82 9.41
N GLY A 200 -10.42 11.11 8.31
CA GLY A 200 -9.87 9.76 8.12
C GLY A 200 -8.35 9.76 7.99
N HIS A 201 -7.71 8.65 8.35
CA HIS A 201 -6.27 8.45 8.26
C HIS A 201 -5.94 6.98 7.95
N PRO A 202 -4.71 6.67 7.49
CA PRO A 202 -4.32 5.30 7.20
C PRO A 202 -4.23 4.46 8.48
N LEU A 203 -4.64 3.20 8.37
CA LEU A 203 -4.61 2.17 9.39
C LEU A 203 -3.42 1.25 9.11
N TRP A 204 -2.35 1.40 9.87
CA TRP A 204 -1.11 0.67 9.69
C TRP A 204 -0.86 -0.34 10.81
N LEU A 205 -0.08 -1.38 10.50
CA LEU A 205 0.44 -2.30 11.50
C LEU A 205 1.62 -1.66 12.22
N ARG A 206 1.66 -1.75 13.56
CA ARG A 206 2.82 -1.36 14.37
C ARG A 206 2.97 -2.30 15.55
N VAL A 207 4.19 -2.49 16.05
CA VAL A 207 4.39 -3.18 17.33
C VAL A 207 3.70 -2.34 18.42
N GLY A 208 2.78 -2.97 19.16
CA GLY A 208 2.16 -2.33 20.32
C GLY A 208 3.21 -2.03 21.39
N ALA A 209 3.05 -0.96 22.16
CA ALA A 209 4.01 -0.53 23.19
C ALA A 209 4.13 -1.48 24.40
N GLY A 210 3.73 -2.76 24.28
CA GLY A 210 3.61 -3.71 25.39
C GLY A 210 4.27 -5.08 25.21
N SER A 211 4.98 -5.36 24.12
CA SER A 211 5.62 -6.68 23.90
C SER A 211 7.14 -6.72 24.16
N LEU A 212 7.75 -5.60 24.57
CA LEU A 212 9.13 -5.58 25.08
C LEU A 212 9.11 -5.62 26.61
N GLY A 213 8.79 -6.78 27.20
CA GLY A 213 8.77 -6.87 28.66
C GLY A 213 8.29 -8.17 29.29
N SER A 214 8.84 -9.33 28.90
CA SER A 214 8.96 -10.48 29.83
C SER A 214 9.90 -11.57 29.31
N ARG A 215 11.20 -11.31 29.40
CA ARG A 215 12.17 -12.38 29.70
C ARG A 215 12.95 -11.94 30.93
N GLY A 216 12.74 -12.62 32.06
CA GLY A 216 13.62 -12.54 33.21
C GLY A 216 12.97 -12.76 34.57
N GLN A 217 13.31 -13.91 35.18
CA GLN A 217 13.21 -14.29 36.61
C GLN A 217 11.80 -14.74 37.04
N ARG A 218 11.56 -16.02 37.40
CA ARG A 218 12.27 -16.86 38.39
C ARG A 218 12.37 -18.33 37.97
#